data_AF-A0A285D8Z0-F1
#
_entry.id   AF-A0A285D8Z0-F1
#
_cell.length_a   1.000
_cell.length_b   1.000
_cell.length_c   1.000
_cell.angle_alpha   90.00
_cell.angle_beta   90.00
_cell.angle_gamma   90.00
#
_symmetry.space_group_name_H-M   'P 1'
#
loop_
_entity.id
_entity.type
_entity.pdbx_description
1 polymer ?
#
loop_
_entity_poly.entity_id
_entity_poly.type
_entity_poly.pdbx_seq_one_letter_code
_entity_poly.pdbx_strand_id
1 'polypeptide(L)' 'MGIGWGSLLVIAFVALLIFGPKKLPELGKAAGNTLREFKNATKGLADDDEDKKEGKN' A
#
# COMPACT_ATOMS: atom_id res chain seq x y z
N MET A 1 20.90 -20.94 10.79
CA MET A 1 21.25 -20.41 9.46
C MET A 1 19.97 -19.90 8.84
N GLY A 2 19.65 -18.63 9.07
CA GLY A 2 18.34 -18.07 8.73
C GLY A 2 18.12 -18.00 7.23
N ILE A 3 16.85 -17.95 6.83
CA ILE A 3 16.40 -17.62 5.48
C ILE A 3 17.01 -16.27 5.11
N GLY A 4 18.16 -16.32 4.43
CA GLY A 4 18.93 -15.13 4.09
C GLY A 4 18.29 -14.40 2.92
N TRP A 5 18.63 -13.12 2.78
CA TRP A 5 18.15 -12.23 1.71
C TRP A 5 18.29 -12.85 0.30
N GLY A 6 19.27 -13.74 0.10
CA GLY A 6 19.45 -14.47 -1.16
C GLY A 6 18.29 -15.39 -1.55
N SER A 7 17.65 -16.05 -0.58
CA SER A 7 16.50 -16.94 -0.85
C SER A 7 15.26 -16.16 -1.31
N LEU A 8 14.99 -15.00 -0.70
CA LEU A 8 13.94 -14.08 -1.15
C LEU A 8 14.22 -13.56 -2.56
N LEU A 9 15.49 -13.26 -2.89
CA LEU A 9 15.87 -12.79 -4.22
C LEU A 9 15.58 -13.84 -5.31
N VAL A 10 15.84 -15.12 -5.03
CA VAL A 10 15.56 -16.22 -5.96
C VAL A 10 14.06 -16.38 -6.19
N ILE A 11 13.25 -16.32 -5.12
CA ILE A 11 11.79 -16.38 -5.22
C ILE A 11 11.26 -15.20 -6.04
N ALA A 12 11.75 -13.99 -5.76
CA ALA A 12 11.38 -12.80 -6.53
C ALA A 12 11.77 -12.95 -8.01
N PHE A 13 12.94 -13.52 -8.31
CA PHE A 13 13.38 -13.74 -9.69
C PHE A 13 12.46 -14.72 -10.44
N VAL A 14 12.10 -15.85 -9.82
CA VAL A 14 11.14 -16.80 -10.41
C VAL A 14 9.76 -16.17 -10.60
N ALA A 15 9.27 -15.44 -9.60
CA ALA A 15 8.01 -14.71 -9.71
C ALA A 15 8.04 -13.67 -10.83
N LEU A 16 9.17 -12.99 -11.02
CA LEU A 16 9.39 -12.03 -12.11
C LEU A 16 9.41 -12.69 -13.49
N LEU A 17 9.85 -13.94 -13.62
CA LEU A 17 9.78 -14.67 -14.88
C LEU A 17 8.34 -15.04 -15.24
N ILE A 18 7.51 -15.39 -14.25
CA ILE A 18 6.10 -15.76 -14.44
C ILE A 18 5.24 -14.52 -14.69
N PHE A 19 5.36 -13.50 -13.84
CA PHE A 19 4.52 -12.31 -13.89
C PHE A 19 5.09 -11.20 -14.79
N GLY A 20 6.40 -11.18 -15.02
CA GLY A 20 7.11 -10.14 -15.75
C GLY A 20 7.50 -8.93 -14.86
N PRO A 21 8.68 -8.33 -15.07
CA PRO A 21 9.15 -7.18 -14.28
C PRO A 21 8.31 -5.91 -14.45
N LYS A 22 7.54 -5.81 -15.54
CA LYS A 22 6.63 -4.68 -15.77
C LYS A 22 5.35 -4.77 -14.94
N LYS A 23 4.94 -5.96 -14.47
CA LYS A 23 3.72 -6.12 -13.70
C LYS A 23 3.84 -5.69 -12.25
N LEU A 24 5.01 -5.84 -11.62
CA LEU A 24 5.24 -5.33 -10.27
C LEU A 24 4.99 -3.81 -10.13
N PRO A 25 5.56 -2.92 -10.96
CA PRO A 25 5.30 -1.49 -10.87
C PRO A 25 3.87 -1.12 -11.27
N GLU A 26 3.23 -1.89 -12.15
CA GLU A 26 1.82 -1.70 -12.54
C GLU A 26 0.89 -2.00 -11.35
N LEU A 27 1.09 -3.14 -10.68
CA LEU A 27 0.36 -3.51 -9.47
C LEU A 27 0.63 -2.53 -8.32
N GLY A 28 1.88 -2.10 -8.15
CA GLY A 28 2.24 -1.10 -7.13
C GLY A 28 1.57 0.26 -7.38
N LYS A 29 1.46 0.72 -8.63
CA LYS A 29 0.72 1.93 -8.98
C LYS A 29 -0.77 1.80 -8.71
N ALA A 30 -1.38 0.68 -9.10
CA ALA A 30 -2.79 0.42 -8.86
C ALA A 30 -3.10 0.39 -7.35
N ALA A 31 -2.36 -0.42 -6.59
CA ALA A 31 -2.51 -0.52 -5.14
C ALA A 31 -2.22 0.83 -4.45
N GLY A 32 -1.18 1.55 -4.90
CA GLY A 32 -0.82 2.87 -4.36
C GLY A 32 -1.91 3.91 -4.57
N ASN A 33 -2.58 3.91 -5.74
CA ASN A 33 -3.71 4.79 -5.99
C ASN A 33 -4.88 4.45 -5.07
N THR A 34 -5.21 3.17 -4.90
CA THR A 34 -6.25 2.72 -3.96
C THR A 34 -5.93 3.13 -2.52
N LEU A 35 -4.69 2.93 -2.06
CA LEU A 35 -4.26 3.34 -0.72
C LEU A 35 -4.31 4.86 -0.54
N ARG A 36 -3.99 5.64 -1.58
CA ARG A 36 -4.08 7.10 -1.56
C ARG A 36 -5.52 7.57 -1.45
N GLU A 37 -6.43 6.99 -2.22
CA GLU A 37 -7.86 7.29 -2.14
C GLU A 37 -8.43 6.88 -0.78
N PHE A 38 -8.08 5.70 -0.27
CA PHE A 38 -8.47 5.23 1.05
C PHE A 38 -8.01 6.21 2.14
N LYS A 39 -6.72 6.62 2.11
CA LYS A 39 -6.18 7.61 3.05
C LYS A 39 -6.94 8.93 3.00
N ASN A 40 -7.26 9.43 1.82
CA ASN A 40 -7.97 10.70 1.66
C ASN A 40 -9.41 10.59 2.20
N ALA A 41 -10.10 9.49 1.92
CA ALA A 41 -11.44 9.23 2.44
C ALA A 41 -11.42 9.13 3.97
N THR A 42 -10.49 8.38 4.55
CA THR A 42 -10.34 8.27 6.00
C THR A 42 -10.00 9.61 6.66
N LYS A 43 -9.17 10.44 6.02
CA LYS A 43 -8.84 11.77 6.55
C LYS A 43 -10.06 12.70 6.59
N GLY A 44 -10.88 12.70 5.55
CA GLY A 44 -12.11 13.48 5.53
C GLY A 44 -13.10 13.06 6.61
N LEU A 45 -13.19 11.76 6.91
CA LEU A 45 -14.03 11.24 8.00
C LEU A 45 -13.48 11.61 9.38
N ALA A 46 -12.15 11.60 9.55
CA ALA A 46 -11.51 11.95 10.81
C ALA A 46 -11.64 13.46 11.13
N ASP A 47 -11.50 14.35 10.14
CA ASP A 47 -11.73 15.79 10.30
C ASP A 47 -13.18 16.10 10.74
N ASP A 48 -14.17 15.44 10.11
CA ASP A 48 -15.61 15.64 10.40
C ASP A 48 -16.00 15.20 11.83
N ASP A 49 -15.25 14.27 12.42
CA ASP A 49 -15.40 13.83 13.82
C ASP A 49 -14.70 14.77 14.83
N GLU A 50 -13.69 15.53 14.41
CA GLU A 50 -12.99 16.52 15.25
C GLU A 50 -13.78 17.84 15.34
N ASP A 51 -14.32 18.34 14.21
CA ASP A 51 -15.15 19.56 14.17
C ASP A 51 -16.44 19.43 15.00
N LYS A 52 -16.97 18.21 15.15
CA LYS A 52 -18.18 17.95 15.96
C LYS A 52 -17.95 17.98 17.47
N LYS A 53 -16.69 17.98 17.94
CA LYS A 53 -16.35 18.00 19.37
C LYS A 53 -16.02 19.38 19.93
N GLU A 54 -15.82 20.40 19.08
CA GLU A 54 -15.45 21.75 19.53
C GLU A 54 -16.65 22.69 19.78
N GLY A 55 -17.87 22.31 19.36
CA GLY A 55 -19.09 23.11 19.51
C GLY A 55 -19.92 22.90 20.80
N LYS A 56 -19.37 22.28 21.84
CA LYS A 56 -20.05 22.10 23.14
C LYS A 56 -19.20 22.69 24.27
N ASN A 57 -19.22 24.01 24.43
CA ASN A 57 -19.00 24.73 25.69
C ASN A 57 -19.70 26.09 25.64
#